data_AF-A0A0N4TGB6-F1
#
_entry.id   AF-A0A0N4TGB6-F1
#
_cell.length_a   1.000
_cell.length_b   1.000
_cell.length_c   1.000
_cell.angle_alpha   90.00
_cell.angle_beta   90.00
_cell.angle_gamma   90.00
#
_symmetry.space_group_name_H-M   'P 1'
#
loop_
_entity.id
_entity.type
_entity.pdbx_description
1 polymer ?
#
loop_
_entity_poly.entity_id
_entity_poly.type
_entity_poly.pdbx_seq_one_letter_code
_entity_poly.pdbx_strand_id
1 'polypeptide(L)' 'MIVLTACCCWLFWILVYLHQLNPLIGPQLPVRTIRWISEKWGDAKELVPS' A
#
# COMPACT_ATOMS: atom_id res chain seq x y z
N MET A 1 1.02 23.41 -23.84
CA MET A 1 0.37 22.08 -23.63
C MET A 1 1.31 21.13 -22.89
N ILE A 2 2.51 20.82 -23.42
CA ILE A 2 3.43 19.82 -22.81
C ILE A 2 3.92 20.18 -21.40
N VAL A 3 4.32 21.44 -21.15
CA VAL A 3 4.85 21.87 -19.84
C VAL A 3 3.79 21.75 -18.74
N LEU A 4 2.58 22.27 -18.99
CA LEU A 4 1.47 22.18 -18.03
C LEU A 4 1.11 20.72 -17.74
N THR A 5 1.00 19.87 -18.78
CA THR A 5 0.73 18.45 -18.60
C THR A 5 1.81 17.75 -17.79
N ALA A 6 3.09 18.00 -18.09
CA ALA A 6 4.22 17.43 -17.34
C ALA A 6 4.19 17.86 -15.86
N CYS A 7 3.92 19.14 -15.58
CA CYS A 7 3.77 19.64 -14.21
C CYS A 7 2.59 18.98 -13.49
N CYS A 8 1.41 18.88 -14.11
CA CYS A 8 0.24 18.24 -13.49
C CYS A 8 0.46 16.75 -13.21
N CYS A 9 1.04 16.01 -14.17
CA CYS A 9 1.33 14.59 -13.99
C CYS A 9 2.35 14.35 -12.87
N TRP A 10 3.40 15.19 -12.81
CA TRP A 10 4.42 15.09 -11.78
C TRP A 10 3.88 15.43 -10.39
N LEU A 11 3.11 16.51 -10.27
CA LEU A 11 2.45 16.89 -9.03
C LEU A 11 1.50 15.80 -8.55
N PHE A 12 0.66 15.25 -9.43
CA PHE A 12 -0.24 14.15 -9.07
C PHE A 12 0.53 12.94 -8.54
N TRP A 13 1.60 12.53 -9.23
CA TRP A 13 2.41 11.38 -8.84
C TRP A 13 3.08 11.59 -7.47
N ILE A 14 3.70 12.74 -7.22
CA ILE A 14 4.34 13.04 -5.94
C ILE A 14 3.31 13.08 -4.81
N LEU A 15 2.17 13.73 -5.01
CA LEU A 15 1.17 13.90 -3.96
C LEU A 15 0.59 12.55 -3.50
N VAL A 16 0.26 11.65 -4.44
CA VAL A 16 -0.24 10.31 -4.08
C VAL A 16 0.84 9.46 -3.40
N TYR A 17 2.10 9.62 -3.82
CA TYR A 17 3.23 8.93 -3.20
C TYR A 17 3.44 9.39 -1.75
N LEU A 18 3.49 10.70 -1.51
CA LEU A 18 3.68 11.28 -0.18
C LEU A 18 2.55 10.89 0.79
N HIS A 19 1.32 10.82 0.31
CA HIS A 19 0.16 10.40 1.11
C HIS A 19 0.32 8.98 1.69
N GLN A 20 1.09 8.12 1.02
CA GLN A 20 1.28 6.72 1.43
C GLN A 20 2.53 6.46 2.29
N LEU A 21 3.42 7.45 2.49
CA LEU A 21 4.69 7.24 3.20
C LEU A 21 4.55 7.09 4.71
N ASN A 22 3.58 7.79 5.32
CA ASN A 22 3.28 7.67 6.75
C ASN A 22 1.77 7.48 6.93
N PRO A 23 1.22 6.31 6.58
CA PRO A 23 -0.20 6.07 6.66
C PRO A 23 -0.60 5.90 8.12
N LEU A 24 -1.50 6.76 8.61
CA LEU A 24 -2.06 6.63 9.96
C LEU A 24 -3.08 5.49 10.06
N ILE A 25 -3.60 5.02 8.92
CA ILE A 25 -4.67 4.03 8.84
C ILE A 25 -4.19 2.87 7.96
N GLY A 26 -4.17 1.68 8.55
CA GLY A 26 -3.92 0.43 7.82
C GLY A 26 -5.21 -0.16 7.24
N PRO A 27 -5.10 -0.98 6.18
CA PRO A 27 -6.25 -1.65 5.60
C PRO A 27 -6.86 -2.63 6.61
N GLN A 28 -8.20 -2.66 6.68
CA GLN A 28 -8.94 -3.60 7.54
C GLN A 28 -9.32 -4.83 6.71
N LEU A 29 -8.69 -5.98 6.99
CA LEU A 29 -8.94 -7.22 6.27
C LEU A 29 -9.48 -8.31 7.21
N PRO A 30 -10.36 -9.19 6.73
CA PRO A 30 -10.78 -10.35 7.51
C PRO A 30 -9.61 -11.32 7.69
N VAL A 31 -9.55 -11.98 8.84
CA VAL A 31 -8.45 -12.88 9.25
C VAL A 31 -8.14 -13.94 8.20
N ARG A 32 -9.19 -14.50 7.55
CA ARG A 32 -9.03 -15.45 6.44
C ARG A 32 -8.12 -14.87 5.35
N THR A 33 -8.40 -13.65 4.90
CA THR A 33 -7.64 -13.01 3.82
C THR A 33 -6.23 -12.66 4.26
N ILE A 34 -6.01 -12.25 5.51
CA ILE A 34 -4.67 -12.01 6.07
C ILE A 34 -3.84 -13.31 6.03
N ARG A 35 -4.44 -14.45 6.41
CA ARG A 35 -3.78 -15.76 6.34
C ARG A 35 -3.37 -16.12 4.90
N TRP A 36 -4.29 -15.97 3.94
CA TRP A 36 -3.97 -16.21 2.53
C TRP A 36 -2.85 -15.29 2.00
N ILE A 37 -2.86 -14.01 2.38
CA ILE A 37 -1.80 -13.05 2.00
C ILE A 37 -0.47 -13.49 2.60
N SER A 38 -0.45 -13.89 3.88
CA SER A 38 0.76 -14.39 4.53
C SER A 38 1.29 -15.65 3.85
N GLU A 39 0.43 -16.61 3.48
CA GLU A 39 0.85 -17.86 2.82
C GLU A 39 1.39 -17.63 1.40
N LYS A 40 0.93 -16.60 0.68
CA LYS A 40 1.31 -16.33 -0.72
C LYS A 40 2.41 -15.29 -0.88
N TRP A 41 2.47 -14.32 0.03
CA TRP A 41 3.31 -13.13 -0.08
C TRP A 41 4.14 -12.84 1.17
N GLY A 42 3.92 -13.54 2.29
CA GLY A 42 4.60 -13.30 3.57
C GLY A 42 5.66 -14.34 3.92
N ASP A 43 6.85 -13.89 4.33
CA ASP A 43 7.89 -14.68 5.01
C ASP A 43 7.75 -14.57 6.54
N ALA A 44 6.50 -14.48 7.02
CA ALA A 44 6.23 -14.27 8.43
C ALA A 44 6.22 -15.62 9.16
N LYS A 45 7.14 -15.80 10.12
CA LYS A 45 7.06 -16.90 11.10
C LYS A 45 5.69 -16.88 11.76
N GLU A 46 5.04 -18.04 11.83
CA GLU A 46 3.69 -18.25 12.35
C GLU A 46 3.53 -17.57 13.73
N LEU A 47 2.81 -16.44 13.77
CA LEU A 47 2.60 -15.66 15.01
C LEU A 47 1.39 -16.15 15.81
N VAL A 48 0.58 -17.05 15.25
CA VAL A 48 -0.61 -17.63 15.89
C VAL A 48 -0.60 -19.13 15.59
N PRO A 49 -0.37 -20.00 16.59
CA PRO A 49 -0.42 -21.44 16.39
C PRO A 49 -1.86 -21.87 16.05
N SER A 50 -1.96 -22.83 15.13
CA SER A 50 -3.19 -23.43 14.60
C SER A 50 -4.24 -23.83 15.63
#